data_AF-A0AAW1X1E7-F1
#
_entry.id   AF-A0AAW1X1E7-F1
#
_cell.length_a   1.000
_cell.length_b   1.000
_cell.length_c   1.000
_cell.angle_alpha   90.00
_cell.angle_beta   90.00
_cell.angle_gamma   90.00
#
_symmetry.space_group_name_H-M   'P 1'
#
loop_
_entity.id
_entity.type
_entity.pdbx_description
1 polymer ?
#
loop_
_entity_poly.entity_id
_entity_poly.type
_entity_poly.pdbx_seq_one_letter_code
_entity_poly.pdbx_strand_id
1 'polypeptide(L)'
;MYRRMLCPIYRHFLHFAPQRPKSIHTNCNYFLNLEAALASQFDAMLQSCSDHSLIKQGRQVHSHAICSGLVRHSLVGTKLLGMYFHCASVVDAKNTFYQLDLQCAFPWNCMIRGFSIMGRFDFALLFYFKMLGAGVSPDKYIFRV
;
A
#
# COMPACT_ATOMS: atom_id res chain seq x y z
N MET A 1 27.37 -19.75 12.16
CA MET A 1 26.60 -19.57 13.41
C MET A 1 25.58 -18.44 13.28
N TYR A 2 24.49 -18.63 12.53
CA TYR A 2 23.30 -17.74 12.56
C TYR A 2 22.02 -18.56 12.28
N ARG A 3 21.90 -19.69 12.99
CA ARG A 3 20.80 -20.66 12.82
C ARG A 3 19.85 -20.72 14.01
N ARG A 4 19.79 -19.66 14.83
CA ARG A 4 18.92 -19.61 16.01
C ARG A 4 18.33 -18.22 16.20
N MET A 5 17.31 -17.91 15.41
CA MET A 5 16.13 -17.09 15.77
C MET A 5 15.19 -17.08 14.55
N LEU A 6 14.76 -18.28 14.14
CA LEU A 6 13.65 -18.40 13.22
C LEU A 6 12.37 -18.31 14.04
N CYS A 7 11.68 -17.17 13.94
CA CYS A 7 10.35 -16.97 14.50
C CYS A 7 9.43 -18.11 13.99
N PRO A 8 8.49 -18.65 14.79
CA PRO A 8 7.61 -19.77 14.38
C PRO A 8 6.89 -19.54 13.05
N ILE A 9 6.67 -18.27 12.71
CA ILE A 9 6.03 -17.77 11.49
C ILE A 9 6.85 -18.14 10.23
N TYR A 10 8.18 -18.05 10.27
CA TYR A 10 9.05 -18.26 9.11
C TYR A 10 9.02 -19.70 8.56
N ARG A 11 8.63 -20.68 9.38
CA ARG A 11 8.59 -22.09 9.00
C ARG A 11 7.41 -22.44 8.07
N HIS A 12 6.36 -21.62 8.06
CA HIS A 12 5.16 -21.87 7.27
C HIS A 12 5.27 -21.37 5.83
N PHE A 13 6.20 -20.44 5.54
CA PHE A 13 6.24 -19.70 4.27
C PHE A 13 7.31 -20.18 3.28
N LEU A 14 8.14 -21.17 3.64
CA LEU A 14 9.20 -21.67 2.76
C LEU A 14 8.73 -22.57 1.61
N HIS A 15 7.43 -22.83 1.45
CA HIS A 15 6.94 -23.87 0.54
C HIS A 15 6.26 -23.39 -0.76
N PHE A 16 6.10 -22.09 -1.00
CA PHE A 16 5.43 -21.60 -2.21
C PHE A 16 6.21 -20.45 -2.86
N ALA A 17 7.17 -20.82 -3.71
CA ALA A 17 7.70 -19.91 -4.71
C ALA A 17 7.24 -20.38 -6.10
N PRO A 18 6.24 -19.74 -6.73
CA PRO A 18 5.96 -19.94 -8.15
C PRO A 18 6.77 -18.96 -9.00
N GLN A 19 7.30 -19.48 -10.10
CA GLN A 19 7.98 -18.77 -11.17
C GLN A 19 7.02 -17.85 -11.95
N ARG A 20 7.56 -16.74 -12.46
CA ARG A 20 6.88 -15.76 -13.34
C ARG A 20 6.63 -16.30 -14.75
N PRO A 21 5.57 -15.81 -15.41
CA PRO A 21 5.67 -15.43 -16.82
C PRO A 21 5.32 -13.96 -17.09
N LYS A 22 5.80 -13.49 -18.26
CA LYS A 22 5.83 -12.10 -18.72
C LYS A 22 4.55 -11.70 -19.50
N SER A 23 4.23 -10.41 -19.39
CA SER A 23 3.39 -9.56 -20.26
C SER A 23 1.96 -10.00 -20.58
N ILE A 24 0.99 -9.44 -19.84
CA ILE A 24 -0.41 -9.25 -20.26
C ILE A 24 -0.87 -7.94 -19.60
N HIS A 25 -1.70 -7.13 -20.27
CA HIS A 25 -2.43 -6.02 -19.65
C HIS A 25 -3.09 -6.52 -18.35
N THR A 26 -2.44 -6.29 -17.22
CA THR A 26 -2.88 -6.86 -15.94
C THR A 26 -4.06 -6.03 -15.46
N ASN A 27 -5.27 -6.50 -15.77
CA ASN A 27 -6.48 -6.01 -15.13
C ASN A 27 -6.25 -6.10 -13.62
N CYS A 28 -6.20 -4.95 -12.92
CA CYS A 28 -5.85 -4.86 -11.50
C CYS A 28 -6.81 -5.70 -10.60
N ASN A 29 -7.95 -6.15 -11.17
CA ASN A 29 -8.88 -7.11 -10.58
C ASN A 29 -8.33 -8.54 -10.45
N TYR A 30 -7.38 -8.98 -11.30
CA TYR A 30 -6.79 -10.32 -11.22
C TYR A 30 -5.87 -10.49 -10.00
N PHE A 31 -5.35 -9.40 -9.44
CA PHE A 31 -4.48 -9.43 -8.26
C PHE A 31 -5.27 -9.46 -6.94
N LEU A 32 -6.54 -9.04 -6.96
CA LEU A 32 -7.41 -8.94 -5.77
C LEU A 32 -7.74 -10.29 -5.13
N ASN A 33 -7.74 -11.40 -5.88
CA ASN A 33 -8.19 -12.70 -5.39
C ASN A 33 -7.08 -13.60 -4.80
N LEU A 34 -5.79 -13.25 -4.97
CA LEU A 34 -4.68 -14.07 -4.46
C LEU A 34 -3.95 -13.45 -3.25
N GLU A 35 -4.22 -12.18 -2.89
CA GLU A 35 -3.53 -11.46 -1.80
C GLU A 35 -4.40 -11.02 -0.60
N ALA A 36 -5.67 -11.43 -0.54
CA ALA A 36 -6.58 -11.02 0.54
C ALA A 36 -6.09 -11.43 1.96
N ALA A 37 -5.41 -12.58 2.08
CA ALA A 37 -4.92 -13.11 3.36
C ALA A 37 -3.65 -12.41 3.89
N LEU A 38 -2.83 -11.83 3.01
CA LEU A 38 -1.69 -11.01 3.42
C LEU A 38 -2.15 -9.58 3.71
N ALA A 39 -3.05 -9.05 2.89
CA ALA A 39 -3.64 -7.73 3.09
C ALA A 39 -4.42 -7.62 4.42
N SER A 40 -5.07 -8.69 4.90
CA SER A 40 -5.79 -8.70 6.18
C SER A 40 -4.86 -8.68 7.40
N GLN A 41 -3.70 -9.33 7.33
CA GLN A 41 -2.68 -9.31 8.39
C GLN A 41 -2.12 -7.90 8.59
N PHE A 42 -1.82 -7.21 7.48
CA PHE A 42 -1.41 -5.82 7.54
C PHE A 42 -2.55 -4.91 8.00
N ASP A 43 -3.80 -5.19 7.68
CA ASP A 43 -4.94 -4.37 8.15
C ASP A 43 -5.01 -4.28 9.67
N ALA A 44 -4.95 -5.42 10.36
CA ALA A 44 -5.00 -5.45 11.82
C ALA A 44 -3.81 -4.72 12.46
N MET A 45 -2.61 -4.87 11.89
CA MET A 45 -1.40 -4.20 12.35
C MET A 45 -1.40 -2.69 12.05
N LEU A 46 -2.01 -2.28 10.95
CA LEU A 46 -2.06 -0.87 10.54
C LEU A 46 -3.20 -0.12 11.24
N GLN A 47 -4.33 -0.79 11.51
CA GLN A 47 -5.40 -0.25 12.34
C GLN A 47 -4.93 0.04 13.76
N SER A 48 -4.10 -0.84 14.33
CA SER A 48 -3.49 -0.57 15.64
C SER A 48 -2.47 0.58 15.59
N CYS A 49 -1.95 0.95 14.42
CA CYS A 49 -0.99 2.05 14.22
C CYS A 49 -1.63 3.35 13.71
N SER A 50 -2.95 3.53 13.87
CA SER A 50 -3.67 4.68 13.29
C SER A 50 -3.55 5.99 14.09
N ASP A 51 -2.90 5.96 15.26
CA ASP A 51 -2.58 7.14 16.06
C ASP A 51 -1.24 7.78 15.67
N HIS A 52 -1.16 9.12 15.72
CA HIS A 52 0.05 9.88 15.44
C HIS A 52 1.28 9.42 16.27
N SER A 53 1.02 8.89 17.47
CA SER A 53 2.04 8.35 18.39
C SER A 53 2.71 7.07 17.88
N LEU A 54 2.11 6.37 16.90
CA LEU A 54 2.51 5.03 16.46
C LEU A 54 3.24 5.02 15.11
N ILE A 55 3.57 6.19 14.56
CA ILE A 55 4.35 6.34 13.32
C ILE A 55 5.68 5.54 13.34
N LYS A 56 6.30 5.38 14.51
CA LYS A 56 7.52 4.57 14.68
C LYS A 56 7.27 3.09 14.41
N GLN A 57 6.14 2.55 14.90
CA GLN A 57 5.73 1.16 14.65
C GLN A 57 5.30 0.99 13.19
N GLY A 58 4.56 1.95 12.65
CA GLY A 58 4.20 1.99 11.23
C GLY A 58 5.42 1.93 10.30
N ARG A 59 6.50 2.64 10.62
CA ARG A 59 7.77 2.55 9.88
C ARG A 59 8.44 1.17 10.02
N GLN A 60 8.34 0.50 11.16
CA GLN A 60 8.86 -0.87 11.30
C GLN A 60 8.08 -1.85 10.41
N VAL A 61 6.75 -1.72 10.37
CA VAL A 61 5.87 -2.50 9.49
C VAL A 61 6.20 -2.23 8.03
N HIS A 62 6.41 -0.95 7.65
CA HIS A 62 6.81 -0.60 6.29
C HIS A 62 8.20 -1.19 5.92
N SER A 63 9.20 -1.06 6.78
CA SER A 63 10.52 -1.68 6.56
C SER A 63 10.40 -3.19 6.37
N HIS A 64 9.54 -3.85 7.15
CA HIS A 64 9.27 -5.28 6.97
C HIS A 64 8.60 -5.58 5.63
N ALA A 65 7.62 -4.79 5.21
CA ALA A 65 6.98 -4.93 3.89
C ALA A 65 7.99 -4.75 2.74
N ILE A 66 8.95 -3.83 2.87
CA ILE A 66 10.04 -3.64 1.88
C ILE A 66 10.92 -4.90 1.82
N CYS A 67 11.38 -5.39 2.97
CA CYS A 67 12.22 -6.59 3.05
C CYS A 67 11.52 -7.84 2.48
N SER A 68 10.20 -7.91 2.60
CA SER A 68 9.38 -9.01 2.07
C SER A 68 9.00 -8.82 0.59
N GLY A 69 9.39 -7.72 -0.04
CA GLY A 69 9.08 -7.42 -1.44
C GLY A 69 7.61 -7.03 -1.69
N LEU A 70 6.82 -6.79 -0.64
CA LEU A 70 5.38 -6.64 -0.71
C LEU A 70 4.92 -5.21 -1.03
N VAL A 71 5.79 -4.22 -0.88
CA VAL A 71 5.42 -2.80 -1.09
C VAL A 71 4.97 -2.53 -2.52
N ARG A 72 5.54 -3.23 -3.52
CA ARG A 72 5.15 -3.05 -4.92
C ARG A 72 3.76 -3.56 -5.24
N HIS A 73 3.16 -4.37 -4.36
CA HIS A 73 1.79 -4.84 -4.52
C HIS A 73 0.80 -3.74 -4.17
N SER A 74 -0.15 -3.53 -5.07
CA SER A 74 -1.09 -2.40 -5.01
C SER A 74 -1.94 -2.40 -3.73
N LEU A 75 -2.19 -3.55 -3.10
CA LEU A 75 -2.99 -3.62 -1.87
C LEU A 75 -2.19 -3.26 -0.61
N VAL A 76 -1.07 -3.95 -0.33
CA VAL A 76 -0.26 -3.71 0.88
C VAL A 76 0.33 -2.30 0.86
N GLY A 77 0.84 -1.86 -0.29
CA GLY A 77 1.34 -0.51 -0.47
C GLY A 77 0.27 0.57 -0.27
N THR A 78 -0.96 0.33 -0.75
CA THR A 78 -2.08 1.26 -0.52
C THR A 78 -2.52 1.30 0.94
N LYS A 79 -2.45 0.18 1.67
CA LYS A 79 -2.73 0.18 3.11
C LYS A 79 -1.68 0.95 3.91
N LEU A 80 -0.40 0.80 3.56
CA LEU A 80 0.69 1.60 4.14
C LEU A 80 0.50 3.11 3.88
N LEU A 81 0.06 3.49 2.68
CA LEU A 81 -0.32 4.87 2.37
C LEU A 81 -1.40 5.40 3.32
N GLY A 82 -2.49 4.65 3.48
CA GLY A 82 -3.57 5.01 4.39
C GLY A 82 -3.09 5.20 5.83
N MET A 83 -2.25 4.29 6.33
CA MET A 83 -1.65 4.42 7.67
C MET A 83 -0.80 5.69 7.80
N TYR A 84 -0.01 6.05 6.80
CA TYR A 84 0.79 7.28 6.86
C TYR A 84 -0.07 8.55 6.86
N PHE A 85 -1.20 8.56 6.15
CA PHE A 85 -2.18 9.64 6.24
C PHE A 85 -2.82 9.72 7.63
N HIS A 86 -3.19 8.58 8.24
CA HIS A 86 -3.70 8.54 9.62
C HIS A 86 -2.68 9.04 10.63
N CYS A 87 -1.40 8.67 10.46
CA CYS A 87 -0.29 9.18 11.27
C CYS A 87 0.10 10.63 10.94
N ALA A 88 -0.59 11.32 10.04
CA ALA A 88 -0.26 12.66 9.53
C ALA A 88 1.16 12.80 8.92
N SER A 89 1.81 11.70 8.53
CA SER A 89 3.14 11.71 7.88
C SER A 89 2.99 11.74 6.36
N VAL A 90 2.67 12.93 5.82
CA VAL A 90 2.48 13.13 4.37
C VAL A 90 3.75 12.86 3.57
N VAL A 91 4.93 13.09 4.14
CA VAL A 91 6.22 12.84 3.49
C VAL A 91 6.40 11.34 3.27
N ASP A 92 6.18 10.53 4.30
CA ASP A 92 6.29 9.07 4.20
C ASP A 92 5.20 8.50 3.27
N ALA A 93 3.98 9.06 3.28
CA ALA A 93 2.93 8.70 2.33
C ALA A 93 3.39 8.94 0.88
N LYS A 94 3.87 10.14 0.55
CA LYS A 94 4.36 10.44 -0.81
C LYS A 94 5.52 9.54 -1.23
N ASN A 95 6.46 9.27 -0.33
CA ASN A 95 7.59 8.38 -0.62
C ASN A 95 7.11 6.96 -0.92
N THR A 96 6.14 6.47 -0.16
CA THR A 96 5.53 5.15 -0.37
C THR A 96 4.78 5.10 -1.71
N PHE A 97 4.02 6.16 -2.04
CA PHE A 97 3.25 6.25 -3.29
C PHE A 97 4.12 6.03 -4.53
N TYR A 98 5.29 6.68 -4.60
CA TYR A 98 6.20 6.56 -5.74
C TYR A 98 6.91 5.18 -5.83
N GLN A 99 6.76 4.32 -4.83
CA GLN A 99 7.26 2.94 -4.86
C GLN A 99 6.20 1.95 -5.39
N LEU A 100 4.95 2.38 -5.56
CA LEU A 100 3.83 1.53 -5.99
C LEU A 100 3.71 1.42 -7.50
N ASP A 101 2.97 0.41 -7.96
CA ASP A 101 2.52 0.33 -9.35
C ASP A 101 1.42 1.36 -9.61
N LEU A 102 1.80 2.46 -10.25
CA LEU A 102 0.91 3.59 -10.56
C LEU A 102 0.02 3.35 -11.78
N GLN A 103 0.06 2.17 -12.41
CA GLN A 103 -0.89 1.78 -13.47
C GLN A 103 -2.28 1.43 -12.90
N CYS A 104 -2.36 1.13 -11.60
CA CYS A 104 -3.63 0.85 -10.90
C CYS A 104 -4.23 2.11 -10.27
N ALA A 105 -5.55 2.20 -10.19
CA ALA A 105 -6.26 3.33 -9.56
C ALA A 105 -6.14 3.39 -8.03
N PHE A 106 -5.93 2.25 -7.34
CA PHE A 106 -5.94 2.18 -5.87
C PHE A 106 -4.99 3.17 -5.16
N PRO A 107 -3.70 3.28 -5.53
CA PRO A 107 -2.79 4.27 -4.94
C PRO A 107 -3.25 5.72 -5.11
N TRP A 108 -3.77 6.04 -6.31
CA TRP A 108 -4.24 7.39 -6.64
C TRP A 108 -5.45 7.76 -5.78
N ASN A 109 -6.42 6.86 -5.66
CA ASN A 109 -7.61 7.06 -4.83
C ASN A 109 -7.23 7.28 -3.37
N CYS A 110 -6.25 6.52 -2.87
CA CYS A 110 -5.78 6.66 -1.49
C CYS A 110 -5.13 8.03 -1.25
N MET A 111 -4.30 8.52 -2.18
CA MET A 111 -3.72 9.86 -2.10
C MET A 111 -4.80 10.95 -2.13
N ILE A 112 -5.74 10.85 -3.07
CA ILE A 112 -6.84 11.82 -3.22
C ILE A 112 -7.68 11.86 -1.94
N ARG A 113 -8.12 10.69 -1.45
CA ARG A 113 -8.90 10.59 -0.21
C ARG A 113 -8.13 11.07 1.01
N GLY A 114 -6.85 10.70 1.15
CA GLY A 114 -6.00 11.12 2.25
C GLY A 114 -5.88 12.64 2.34
N PHE A 115 -5.63 13.32 1.21
CA PHE A 115 -5.60 14.78 1.18
C PHE A 115 -6.97 15.43 1.44
N SER A 116 -8.06 14.85 0.92
CA SER A 116 -9.42 15.34 1.20
C SER A 116 -9.78 15.28 2.68
N ILE A 117 -9.46 14.18 3.38
CA ILE A 117 -9.71 14.04 4.83
C ILE A 117 -8.92 15.08 5.63
N MET A 118 -7.72 15.43 5.18
CA MET A 118 -6.89 16.47 5.81
C MET A 118 -7.32 17.91 5.45
N GLY A 119 -8.38 18.09 4.65
CA GLY A 119 -8.83 19.40 4.17
C GLY A 119 -7.90 20.04 3.12
N ARG A 120 -7.00 19.26 2.51
CA ARG A 120 -6.00 19.71 1.52
C ARG A 120 -6.49 19.46 0.10
N PHE A 121 -7.60 20.09 -0.26
CA PHE A 121 -8.27 19.90 -1.56
C PHE A 121 -7.41 20.30 -2.75
N ASP A 122 -6.50 21.25 -2.58
CA ASP A 122 -5.47 21.64 -3.54
C ASP A 122 -4.59 20.45 -3.96
N PHE A 123 -4.12 19.67 -2.98
CA PHE A 123 -3.34 18.46 -3.24
C PHE A 123 -4.20 17.31 -3.76
N ALA A 124 -5.44 17.18 -3.27
CA ALA A 124 -6.37 16.17 -3.79
C ALA A 124 -6.62 16.35 -5.30
N LEU A 125 -6.93 17.59 -5.74
CA LEU A 125 -7.11 17.92 -7.16
C LEU A 125 -5.82 17.73 -7.96
N LEU A 126 -4.66 18.13 -7.41
CA LEU A 126 -3.37 17.91 -8.07
C LEU A 126 -3.13 16.42 -8.36
N PHE A 127 -3.40 15.53 -7.41
CA PHE A 127 -3.23 14.10 -7.60
C PHE A 127 -4.28 13.51 -8.54
N TYR A 128 -5.51 14.04 -8.56
CA TYR A 128 -6.53 13.69 -9.55
C TYR A 128 -6.07 14.03 -10.98
N PHE A 129 -5.56 15.23 -11.23
CA PHE A 129 -5.05 15.58 -12.56
C PHE A 129 -3.79 14.79 -12.95
N LYS A 130 -2.91 14.47 -11.99
CA LYS A 130 -1.77 13.58 -12.23
C LYS A 130 -2.21 12.16 -12.61
N MET A 131 -3.27 11.64 -11.99
CA MET A 131 -3.86 10.35 -12.33
C MET A 131 -4.33 10.33 -13.79
N LEU A 132 -5.05 11.38 -14.21
CA LEU A 132 -5.49 11.54 -15.60
C LEU A 132 -4.32 11.65 -16.58
N GLY A 133 -3.30 12.45 -16.23
CA GLY A 133 -2.09 12.60 -17.04
C GLY A 133 -1.27 11.31 -17.16
N ALA A 134 -1.38 10.41 -16.17
CA ALA A 134 -0.79 9.07 -16.22
C ALA A 134 -1.61 8.05 -17.02
N GLY A 135 -2.74 8.46 -17.62
CA GLY A 135 -3.62 7.58 -18.39
C GLY A 135 -4.45 6.61 -17.54
N VAL A 136 -4.53 6.83 -16.22
CA VAL A 136 -5.30 5.99 -15.31
C VAL A 136 -6.71 6.57 -15.19
N SER A 137 -7.72 5.78 -15.58
CA SER A 137 -9.11 6.21 -15.47
C SER A 137 -9.55 6.27 -14.02
N PRO A 138 -10.22 7.36 -13.60
CA PRO A 138 -10.92 7.43 -12.34
C PRO A 138 -11.89 6.25 -12.17
N ASP A 139 -11.85 5.57 -11.02
CA ASP A 139 -12.84 4.56 -10.68
C ASP A 139 -13.98 5.16 -9.82
N LYS A 140 -15.02 4.35 -9.58
CA LYS A 140 -16.20 4.74 -8.79
C LYS A 140 -15.90 5.06 -7.31
N TYR A 141 -14.68 4.80 -6.82
CA TYR A 141 -14.30 4.96 -5.42
C TYR A 141 -13.58 6.28 -5.12
N ILE A 142 -13.27 7.10 -6.13
CA ILE A 142 -12.51 8.35 -5.96
C ILE A 142 -13.24 9.42 -5.14
N PHE A 143 -14.57 9.52 -5.30
CA PHE A 143 -15.38 10.56 -4.67
C PHE A 143 -16.18 10.07 -3.46
N ARG A 144 -15.89 8.87 -2.97
CA ARG A 144 -16.58 8.33 -1.78
C ARG A 144 -15.87 8.86 -0.53
N VAL A 145 -16.25 10.07 -0.14
CA VAL A 145 -15.79 10.77 1.09
C VAL A 145 -16.52 10.20 2.30
#